data_AF-A0A2Z4FMX0-F1
#
_entry.id   AF-A0A2Z4FMX0-F1
#
_cell.length_a   1.000
_cell.length_b   1.000
_cell.length_c   1.000
_cell.angle_alpha   90.00
_cell.angle_beta   90.00
_cell.angle_gamma   90.00
#
_symmetry.space_group_name_H-M   'P 1'
#
loop_
_entity.id
_entity.type
_entity.pdbx_description
1 polymer ?
#
loop_
_entity_poly.entity_id
_entity_poly.type
_entity_poly.pdbx_seq_one_letter_code
_entity_poly.pdbx_strand_id
1 'polypeptide(L)'
;MVLGGLSACGDTGVSAPSFGESASAQSPAAGASGGGVVPMAHLSPCPMIPDTVNIHTQADLDAFDSLDCFTVERHLFVQNTSDIVDLSPLHGLRSVGGYIGIADNTDLKYVKLPNLEKTGEGLVLEGNHALRKISAPALRYVKGNLHIFNNQSLKSVSFDWLISVGEDMIFAGNNALMSLELPKLTTIMGQFIFEHSERFKYLCLPNLVAVNGDFTVHFNPGLKSIIAPVLTTIWGDLTIERNARLQLLELDCLQWVTGDVVIIYNHMLPECSVDSTVAGIAHIGGDVITSDNYAVCPDVRPTARELGCTKCETNICVGDRCDDRWDRKCRDKCDGKKCDDYQKPPCKRGDCESDENGDYPVPA
;
A
#
# COMPACT_ATOMS: atom_id res chain seq x y z
N MET A 1 -22.49 36.43 1.46
CA MET A 1 -22.19 35.14 0.82
C MET A 1 -20.83 34.70 1.31
N VAL A 2 -20.83 33.84 2.34
CA VAL A 2 -19.61 33.19 2.84
C VAL A 2 -19.58 31.84 2.14
N LEU A 3 -18.64 31.65 1.23
CA LEU A 3 -18.38 30.34 0.63
C LEU A 3 -17.62 29.51 1.66
N GLY A 4 -18.29 28.53 2.24
CA GLY A 4 -17.69 27.53 3.11
C GLY A 4 -16.69 26.69 2.33
N GLY A 5 -15.44 26.66 2.80
CA GLY A 5 -14.47 25.67 2.37
C GLY A 5 -14.89 24.32 2.92
N LEU A 6 -15.15 23.37 2.03
CA LEU A 6 -15.20 21.94 2.37
C LEU A 6 -13.83 21.55 2.94
N SER A 7 -13.76 21.04 4.16
CA SER A 7 -12.54 20.47 4.72
C SER A 7 -12.12 19.27 3.87
N ALA A 8 -10.84 19.20 3.49
CA ALA A 8 -10.26 18.05 2.80
C ALA A 8 -10.32 16.75 3.65
N CYS A 9 -10.46 16.91 4.96
CA CYS A 9 -10.88 15.89 5.91
C CYS A 9 -12.40 15.75 5.78
N GLY A 10 -12.89 14.73 5.07
CA GLY A 10 -14.33 14.50 4.96
C GLY A 10 -14.99 14.50 6.34
N ASP A 11 -16.19 15.09 6.46
CA ASP A 11 -17.00 15.06 7.68
C ASP A 11 -17.32 13.60 8.04
N THR A 12 -16.48 12.96 8.84
CA THR A 12 -16.87 11.80 9.61
C THR A 12 -17.54 12.34 10.86
N GLY A 13 -18.87 12.23 10.89
CA GLY A 13 -19.66 12.60 12.06
C GLY A 13 -19.02 12.07 13.34
N VAL A 14 -19.06 12.89 14.39
CA VAL A 14 -18.41 12.79 15.72
C VAL A 14 -18.77 11.56 16.56
N SER A 15 -19.18 10.47 15.92
CA SER A 15 -19.66 9.24 16.53
C SER A 15 -18.96 8.05 15.87
N ALA A 16 -18.24 7.28 16.69
CA ALA A 16 -17.66 6.01 16.30
C ALA A 16 -18.72 5.12 15.62
N PRO A 17 -18.39 4.44 14.50
CA PRO A 17 -19.31 3.48 13.91
C PRO A 17 -19.52 2.33 14.90
N SER A 18 -20.74 2.23 15.46
CA SER A 18 -21.17 1.09 16.26
C SER A 18 -21.47 -0.08 15.33
N PHE A 19 -20.63 -1.11 15.33
CA PHE A 19 -20.94 -2.37 14.65
C PHE A 19 -21.68 -3.29 15.62
N GLY A 20 -23.00 -3.41 15.41
CA GLY A 20 -23.83 -4.41 16.08
C GLY A 20 -23.56 -5.81 15.51
N GLU A 21 -23.56 -6.79 16.40
CA GLU A 21 -23.44 -8.21 16.09
C GLU A 21 -24.48 -8.68 15.05
N SER A 22 -24.01 -9.60 14.19
CA SER A 22 -24.74 -10.53 13.34
C SER A 22 -26.25 -10.34 13.16
N ALA A 23 -26.67 -10.01 11.93
CA ALA A 23 -27.99 -10.36 11.44
C ALA A 23 -27.87 -11.09 10.09
N SER A 24 -28.12 -12.38 10.14
CA SER A 24 -28.36 -13.27 9.01
C SER A 24 -29.40 -12.68 8.04
N ALA A 25 -28.98 -12.38 6.81
CA ALA A 25 -29.88 -11.94 5.75
C ALA A 25 -30.66 -13.14 5.18
N GLN A 26 -31.93 -13.27 5.59
CA GLN A 26 -32.94 -14.02 4.85
C GLN A 26 -33.40 -13.18 3.66
N SER A 27 -33.35 -13.75 2.45
CA SER A 27 -33.88 -13.14 1.23
C SER A 27 -35.42 -13.18 1.19
N PRO A 28 -36.12 -12.13 0.74
CA PRO A 28 -37.49 -12.26 0.30
C PRO A 28 -37.57 -12.55 -1.20
N ALA A 29 -38.38 -13.54 -1.55
CA ALA A 29 -38.77 -13.84 -2.93
C ALA A 29 -39.88 -12.89 -3.42
N ALA A 30 -39.77 -12.40 -4.65
CA ALA A 30 -40.91 -11.97 -5.48
C ALA A 30 -40.48 -11.96 -6.95
N GLY A 31 -41.24 -12.64 -7.82
CA GLY A 31 -40.97 -12.73 -9.26
C GLY A 31 -41.78 -11.76 -10.11
N ALA A 32 -41.36 -11.60 -11.37
CA ALA A 32 -42.21 -11.66 -12.57
C ALA A 32 -41.40 -11.46 -13.87
N SER A 33 -41.52 -12.47 -14.75
CA SER A 33 -41.61 -12.47 -16.22
C SER A 33 -40.82 -11.47 -17.11
N GLY A 34 -40.06 -12.04 -18.05
CA GLY A 34 -40.23 -11.74 -19.48
C GLY A 34 -39.00 -11.34 -20.29
N GLY A 35 -38.46 -12.25 -21.10
CA GLY A 35 -37.86 -11.93 -22.41
C GLY A 35 -36.34 -12.15 -22.55
N GLY A 36 -35.96 -13.12 -23.38
CA GLY A 36 -34.63 -13.22 -24.00
C GLY A 36 -33.71 -14.28 -23.40
N VAL A 37 -33.90 -15.55 -23.77
CA VAL A 37 -32.90 -16.60 -23.53
C VAL A 37 -31.74 -16.40 -24.51
N VAL A 38 -30.75 -15.61 -24.09
CA VAL A 38 -29.36 -15.81 -24.53
C VAL A 38 -28.92 -17.13 -23.89
N PRO A 39 -28.28 -18.07 -24.61
CA PRO A 39 -27.82 -19.30 -23.97
C PRO A 39 -26.77 -18.90 -22.93
N MET A 40 -27.15 -18.88 -21.66
CA MET A 40 -26.20 -18.90 -20.57
C MET A 40 -25.46 -20.21 -20.73
N ALA A 41 -24.23 -20.14 -21.25
CA ALA A 41 -23.26 -21.17 -20.99
C ALA A 41 -23.34 -21.42 -19.48
N HIS A 42 -23.63 -22.67 -19.11
CA HIS A 42 -23.61 -23.11 -17.73
C HIS A 42 -22.24 -22.75 -17.15
N LEU A 43 -22.15 -21.61 -16.47
CA LEU A 43 -21.03 -21.29 -15.61
C LEU A 43 -21.17 -22.25 -14.44
N SER A 44 -20.60 -23.44 -14.60
CA SER A 44 -20.40 -24.35 -13.49
C SER A 44 -19.78 -23.53 -12.36
N PRO A 45 -20.32 -23.60 -11.12
CA PRO A 45 -19.73 -22.89 -10.00
C PRO A 45 -18.27 -23.30 -9.88
N CYS A 46 -17.39 -22.34 -9.59
CA CYS A 46 -15.96 -22.61 -9.46
C CYS A 46 -15.72 -23.78 -8.50
N PRO A 47 -14.95 -24.80 -8.91
CA PRO A 47 -14.60 -25.93 -8.05
C PRO A 47 -14.14 -25.45 -6.67
N MET A 48 -14.65 -26.09 -5.64
CA MET A 48 -14.28 -25.84 -4.25
C MET A 48 -13.50 -27.04 -3.74
N ILE A 49 -12.31 -26.77 -3.19
CA ILE A 49 -11.45 -27.74 -2.54
C ILE A 49 -11.72 -27.64 -1.04
N PRO A 50 -12.37 -28.65 -0.40
CA PRO A 50 -12.82 -28.54 0.99
C PRO A 50 -11.67 -28.64 2.01
N ASP A 51 -10.55 -29.22 1.60
CA ASP A 51 -9.41 -29.48 2.47
C ASP A 51 -8.28 -28.45 2.28
N THR A 52 -7.30 -28.51 3.17
CA THR A 52 -6.05 -27.75 3.04
C THR A 52 -5.27 -28.21 1.81
N VAL A 53 -4.85 -27.25 0.99
CA VAL A 53 -3.94 -27.47 -0.14
C VAL A 53 -2.51 -27.25 0.34
N ASN A 54 -1.66 -28.27 0.21
CA ASN A 54 -0.22 -28.15 0.46
C ASN A 54 0.53 -28.40 -0.86
N ILE A 55 1.33 -27.43 -1.28
CA ILE A 55 2.13 -27.47 -2.51
C ILE A 55 3.60 -27.59 -2.09
N HIS A 56 4.22 -28.73 -2.37
CA HIS A 56 5.59 -29.03 -1.97
C HIS A 56 6.56 -29.10 -3.14
N THR A 57 6.04 -29.19 -4.37
CA THR A 57 6.83 -29.32 -5.60
C THR A 57 6.19 -28.54 -6.75
N GLN A 58 6.96 -28.32 -7.82
CA GLN A 58 6.44 -27.74 -9.05
C GLN A 58 5.34 -28.63 -9.67
N ALA A 59 5.43 -29.95 -9.54
CA ALA A 59 4.38 -30.87 -10.03
C ALA A 59 3.05 -30.71 -9.28
N ASP A 60 3.08 -30.46 -7.97
CA ASP A 60 1.87 -30.15 -7.19
C ASP A 60 1.23 -28.85 -7.66
N LEU A 61 2.07 -27.85 -7.95
CA LEU A 61 1.64 -26.53 -8.42
C LEU A 61 1.03 -26.60 -9.83
N ASP A 62 1.63 -27.37 -10.73
CA ASP A 62 1.19 -27.54 -12.12
C ASP A 62 -0.20 -28.19 -12.22
N ALA A 63 -0.63 -28.93 -11.19
CA ALA A 63 -1.97 -29.51 -11.13
C ALA A 63 -3.09 -28.45 -11.16
N PHE A 64 -2.78 -27.20 -10.78
CA PHE A 64 -3.73 -26.08 -10.77
C PHE A 64 -3.76 -25.29 -12.08
N ASP A 65 -2.77 -25.47 -12.97
CA ASP A 65 -2.63 -24.66 -14.20
C ASP A 65 -3.80 -24.86 -15.18
N SER A 66 -4.46 -26.01 -15.12
CA SER A 66 -5.64 -26.29 -15.95
C SER A 66 -6.96 -25.72 -15.40
N LEU A 67 -6.95 -25.15 -14.18
CA LEU A 67 -8.15 -24.66 -13.50
C LEU A 67 -8.37 -23.17 -13.78
N ASP A 68 -9.30 -22.84 -14.67
CA ASP A 68 -9.70 -21.45 -14.95
C ASP A 68 -10.23 -20.72 -13.70
N CYS A 69 -10.85 -21.48 -12.79
CA CYS A 69 -11.18 -20.99 -11.46
C CYS A 69 -11.26 -22.11 -10.42
N PHE A 70 -10.92 -21.78 -9.17
CA PHE A 70 -11.17 -22.63 -8.00
C PHE A 70 -11.15 -21.81 -6.70
N THR A 71 -11.63 -22.43 -5.63
CA THR A 71 -11.58 -21.91 -4.25
C THR A 71 -11.05 -22.98 -3.31
N VAL A 72 -10.40 -22.57 -2.22
CA VAL A 72 -9.96 -23.46 -1.14
C VAL A 72 -10.70 -23.09 0.13
N GLU A 73 -11.40 -24.04 0.75
CA GLU A 73 -12.20 -23.78 1.95
C GLU A 73 -11.32 -23.57 3.18
N ARG A 74 -10.22 -24.32 3.29
CA ARG A 74 -9.27 -24.23 4.40
C ARG A 74 -8.05 -23.39 3.99
N HIS A 75 -6.84 -23.90 4.20
CA HIS A 75 -5.60 -23.17 3.97
C HIS A 75 -4.97 -23.55 2.63
N LEU A 76 -4.17 -22.66 2.07
CA LEU A 76 -3.27 -22.94 0.96
C LEU A 76 -1.83 -22.65 1.43
N PHE A 77 -0.99 -23.68 1.44
CA PHE A 77 0.41 -23.55 1.84
C PHE A 77 1.35 -23.88 0.67
N VAL A 78 2.31 -22.99 0.44
CA VAL A 78 3.46 -23.21 -0.44
C VAL A 78 4.71 -22.97 0.40
N GLN A 79 5.32 -24.05 0.88
CA GLN A 79 6.35 -23.94 1.92
C GLN A 79 7.53 -24.86 1.68
N ASN A 80 8.74 -24.38 2.01
CA ASN A 80 9.97 -25.15 2.00
C ASN A 80 10.28 -25.79 0.62
N THR A 81 10.01 -25.07 -0.46
CA THR A 81 10.28 -25.56 -1.83
C THR A 81 11.58 -25.01 -2.39
N SER A 82 12.21 -25.76 -3.30
CA SER A 82 13.45 -25.36 -3.97
C SER A 82 13.36 -25.45 -5.49
N ASP A 83 12.20 -25.78 -6.04
CA ASP A 83 11.95 -25.95 -7.48
C ASP A 83 10.87 -25.00 -8.03
N ILE A 84 10.07 -24.38 -7.15
CA ILE A 84 9.03 -23.43 -7.53
C ILE A 84 9.62 -22.03 -7.69
N VAL A 85 9.50 -21.46 -8.90
CA VAL A 85 10.03 -20.13 -9.23
C VAL A 85 8.94 -19.07 -9.35
N ASP A 86 7.71 -19.45 -9.69
CA ASP A 86 6.59 -18.53 -9.95
C ASP A 86 5.26 -19.24 -9.69
N LEU A 87 4.33 -18.55 -9.01
CA LEU A 87 3.00 -19.11 -8.66
C LEU A 87 1.92 -18.85 -9.71
N SER A 88 2.25 -18.52 -10.97
CA SER A 88 1.23 -18.30 -12.01
C SER A 88 0.29 -19.48 -12.29
N PRO A 89 0.65 -20.76 -12.04
CA PRO A 89 -0.33 -21.85 -12.12
C PRO A 89 -1.53 -21.68 -11.17
N LEU A 90 -1.42 -20.86 -10.11
CA LEU A 90 -2.55 -20.52 -9.23
C LEU A 90 -3.41 -19.37 -9.79
N HIS A 91 -3.33 -19.04 -11.07
CA HIS A 91 -4.13 -17.97 -11.69
C HIS A 91 -5.65 -18.19 -11.53
N GLY A 92 -6.09 -19.45 -11.41
CA GLY A 92 -7.48 -19.81 -11.13
C GLY A 92 -7.97 -19.48 -9.71
N LEU A 93 -7.10 -19.21 -8.75
CA LEU A 93 -7.49 -19.07 -7.35
C LEU A 93 -8.37 -17.83 -7.13
N ARG A 94 -9.62 -18.03 -6.67
CA ARG A 94 -10.58 -16.94 -6.38
C ARG A 94 -10.62 -16.56 -4.90
N SER A 95 -10.58 -17.55 -4.01
CA SER A 95 -10.56 -17.30 -2.56
C SER A 95 -10.01 -18.47 -1.77
N VAL A 96 -9.46 -18.15 -0.60
CA VAL A 96 -9.05 -19.12 0.43
C VAL A 96 -9.79 -18.79 1.72
N GLY A 97 -10.45 -19.76 2.34
CA GLY A 97 -11.25 -19.55 3.55
C GLY A 97 -10.42 -19.45 4.83
N GLY A 98 -9.22 -20.04 4.85
CA GLY A 98 -8.20 -19.87 5.88
C GLY A 98 -7.01 -19.02 5.41
N TYR A 99 -5.83 -19.35 5.91
CA TYR A 99 -4.54 -18.76 5.53
C TYR A 99 -4.08 -19.14 4.12
N ILE A 100 -3.53 -18.16 3.41
CA ILE A 100 -2.52 -18.41 2.36
C ILE A 100 -1.15 -18.19 3.01
N GLY A 101 -0.37 -19.27 3.19
CA GLY A 101 0.99 -19.19 3.73
C GLY A 101 2.02 -19.56 2.67
N ILE A 102 2.88 -18.61 2.29
CA ILE A 102 3.95 -18.80 1.31
C ILE A 102 5.27 -18.53 2.02
N ALA A 103 5.96 -19.59 2.46
CA ALA A 103 7.12 -19.46 3.33
C ALA A 103 8.34 -20.27 2.88
N ASP A 104 9.54 -19.72 3.07
CA ASP A 104 10.82 -20.44 2.94
C ASP A 104 11.01 -21.13 1.57
N ASN A 105 10.52 -20.52 0.49
CA ASN A 105 10.73 -21.03 -0.86
C ASN A 105 12.01 -20.41 -1.44
N THR A 106 13.04 -21.25 -1.62
CA THR A 106 14.41 -20.80 -1.92
C THR A 106 14.52 -20.11 -3.28
N ASP A 107 13.84 -20.64 -4.30
CA ASP A 107 13.94 -20.17 -5.69
C ASP A 107 12.74 -19.34 -6.16
N LEU A 108 11.74 -19.14 -5.29
CA LEU A 108 10.52 -18.41 -5.62
C LEU A 108 10.81 -16.93 -5.87
N LYS A 109 10.55 -16.46 -7.09
CA LYS A 109 10.82 -15.07 -7.52
C LYS A 109 9.57 -14.23 -7.63
N TYR A 110 8.41 -14.84 -7.84
CA TYR A 110 7.18 -14.12 -8.17
C TYR A 110 5.95 -14.80 -7.57
N VAL A 111 5.14 -14.01 -6.86
CA VAL A 111 3.80 -14.40 -6.44
C VAL A 111 2.80 -13.56 -7.23
N LYS A 112 2.06 -14.21 -8.13
CA LYS A 112 1.04 -13.59 -8.98
C LYS A 112 -0.27 -14.32 -8.78
N LEU A 113 -1.23 -13.67 -8.14
CA LEU A 113 -2.56 -14.21 -7.85
C LEU A 113 -3.61 -13.29 -8.48
N PRO A 114 -3.69 -13.25 -9.84
CA PRO A 114 -4.43 -12.22 -10.57
C PRO A 114 -5.92 -12.19 -10.26
N ASN A 115 -6.52 -13.34 -9.91
CA ASN A 115 -7.95 -13.49 -9.67
C ASN A 115 -8.29 -13.76 -8.20
N LEU A 116 -7.33 -13.68 -7.28
CA LEU A 116 -7.60 -13.84 -5.86
C LEU A 116 -8.37 -12.63 -5.37
N GLU A 117 -9.60 -12.82 -4.93
CA GLU A 117 -10.49 -11.73 -4.49
C GLU A 117 -10.50 -11.53 -2.98
N LYS A 118 -10.32 -12.61 -2.21
CA LYS A 118 -10.37 -12.57 -0.74
C LYS A 118 -9.62 -13.71 -0.08
N THR A 119 -9.11 -13.45 1.10
CA THR A 119 -8.63 -14.48 2.04
C THR A 119 -9.44 -14.42 3.34
N GLY A 120 -9.53 -15.55 4.04
CA GLY A 120 -10.08 -15.62 5.38
C GLY A 120 -9.03 -15.23 6.40
N GLU A 121 -8.52 -16.21 7.14
CA GLU A 121 -7.63 -15.99 8.29
C GLU A 121 -6.33 -15.20 7.97
N GLY A 122 -5.85 -15.21 6.72
CA GLY A 122 -4.77 -14.29 6.36
C GLY A 122 -4.05 -14.57 5.05
N LEU A 123 -3.11 -13.69 4.72
CA LEU A 123 -2.12 -13.82 3.66
C LEU A 123 -0.74 -13.54 4.26
N VAL A 124 0.08 -14.57 4.34
CA VAL A 124 1.41 -14.53 4.96
C VAL A 124 2.46 -14.92 3.93
N LEU A 125 3.44 -14.03 3.70
CA LEU A 125 4.62 -14.29 2.89
C LEU A 125 5.89 -14.03 3.68
N GLU A 126 6.63 -15.10 3.97
CA GLU A 126 7.79 -15.07 4.88
C GLU A 126 9.01 -15.76 4.27
N GLY A 127 10.21 -15.21 4.49
CA GLY A 127 11.45 -15.96 4.26
C GLY A 127 11.75 -16.36 2.80
N ASN A 128 11.00 -15.85 1.82
CA ASN A 128 11.23 -16.14 0.41
C ASN A 128 12.34 -15.20 -0.11
N HIS A 129 13.61 -15.51 0.21
CA HIS A 129 14.74 -14.62 -0.03
C HIS A 129 14.97 -14.25 -1.50
N ALA A 130 14.52 -15.07 -2.45
CA ALA A 130 14.59 -14.80 -3.89
C ALA A 130 13.38 -14.01 -4.42
N LEU A 131 12.31 -13.82 -3.63
CA LEU A 131 11.05 -13.20 -4.04
C LEU A 131 11.30 -11.75 -4.42
N ARG A 132 10.86 -11.34 -5.61
CA ARG A 132 11.08 -9.99 -6.16
C ARG A 132 9.80 -9.19 -6.26
N LYS A 133 8.67 -9.84 -6.50
CA LYS A 133 7.38 -9.17 -6.71
C LYS A 133 6.21 -9.99 -6.19
N ILE A 134 5.30 -9.31 -5.51
CA ILE A 134 3.98 -9.81 -5.13
C ILE A 134 2.94 -8.98 -5.90
N SER A 135 1.96 -9.64 -6.50
CA SER A 135 0.84 -8.97 -7.16
C SER A 135 -0.44 -9.79 -7.02
N ALA A 136 -1.44 -9.21 -6.38
CA ALA A 136 -2.81 -9.74 -6.33
C ALA A 136 -3.79 -8.59 -6.62
N PRO A 137 -3.90 -8.16 -7.89
CA PRO A 137 -4.67 -6.97 -8.25
C PRO A 137 -6.16 -7.11 -7.93
N ALA A 138 -6.74 -8.32 -7.98
CA ALA A 138 -8.14 -8.53 -7.66
C ALA A 138 -8.44 -8.61 -6.14
N LEU A 139 -7.41 -8.65 -5.28
CA LEU A 139 -7.58 -8.89 -3.85
C LEU A 139 -8.28 -7.68 -3.22
N ARG A 140 -9.47 -7.90 -2.67
CA ARG A 140 -10.29 -6.87 -2.04
C ARG A 140 -10.24 -6.90 -0.52
N TYR A 141 -10.18 -8.09 0.05
CA TYR A 141 -10.29 -8.28 1.49
C TYR A 141 -9.33 -9.36 1.99
N VAL A 142 -8.57 -9.03 3.03
CA VAL A 142 -7.89 -10.01 3.88
C VAL A 142 -8.63 -9.98 5.21
N LYS A 143 -9.41 -11.02 5.54
CA LYS A 143 -10.25 -10.98 6.76
C LYS A 143 -9.46 -11.10 8.06
N GLY A 144 -8.28 -11.72 8.03
CA GLY A 144 -7.33 -11.71 9.14
C GLY A 144 -6.06 -10.96 8.77
N ASN A 145 -4.90 -11.59 8.98
CA ASN A 145 -3.59 -10.94 8.91
C ASN A 145 -3.05 -10.80 7.48
N LEU A 146 -2.46 -9.65 7.16
CA LEU A 146 -1.63 -9.45 5.97
C LEU A 146 -0.18 -9.23 6.38
N HIS A 147 0.61 -10.29 6.36
CA HIS A 147 2.01 -10.25 6.79
C HIS A 147 2.95 -10.52 5.63
N ILE A 148 3.87 -9.60 5.37
CA ILE A 148 4.92 -9.74 4.37
C ILE A 148 6.24 -9.40 5.04
N PHE A 149 7.03 -10.40 5.39
CA PHE A 149 8.27 -10.16 6.12
C PHE A 149 9.44 -11.07 5.76
N ASN A 150 10.66 -10.58 6.00
CA ASN A 150 11.91 -11.27 5.70
C ASN A 150 12.13 -11.67 4.23
N ASN A 151 11.47 -11.01 3.28
CA ASN A 151 11.66 -11.26 1.84
C ASN A 151 12.73 -10.31 1.27
N GLN A 152 14.01 -10.63 1.52
CA GLN A 152 15.14 -9.72 1.30
C GLN A 152 15.30 -9.17 -0.13
N SER A 153 14.85 -9.92 -1.16
CA SER A 153 14.91 -9.47 -2.56
C SER A 153 13.64 -8.76 -3.05
N LEU A 154 12.62 -8.61 -2.21
CA LEU A 154 11.30 -8.10 -2.59
C LEU A 154 11.41 -6.64 -2.98
N LYS A 155 11.05 -6.30 -4.21
CA LYS A 155 11.15 -4.93 -4.75
C LYS A 155 9.80 -4.22 -4.82
N SER A 156 8.73 -4.96 -5.09
CA SER A 156 7.40 -4.38 -5.20
C SER A 156 6.28 -5.30 -4.73
N VAL A 157 5.27 -4.68 -4.13
CA VAL A 157 4.00 -5.30 -3.72
C VAL A 157 2.86 -4.48 -4.30
N SER A 158 1.90 -5.13 -4.95
CA SER A 158 0.69 -4.47 -5.46
C SER A 158 -0.58 -5.24 -5.09
N PHE A 159 -1.48 -4.52 -4.42
CA PHE A 159 -2.84 -4.94 -4.08
C PHE A 159 -3.82 -3.83 -4.50
N ASP A 160 -3.97 -3.67 -5.81
CA ASP A 160 -4.65 -2.53 -6.46
C ASP A 160 -6.09 -2.30 -5.97
N TRP A 161 -6.76 -3.37 -5.50
CA TRP A 161 -8.16 -3.32 -5.06
C TRP A 161 -8.34 -3.65 -3.58
N LEU A 162 -7.27 -3.75 -2.78
CA LEU A 162 -7.40 -4.08 -1.36
C LEU A 162 -8.10 -2.94 -0.63
N ILE A 163 -9.25 -3.23 -0.03
CA ILE A 163 -10.11 -2.26 0.66
C ILE A 163 -9.83 -2.27 2.16
N SER A 164 -9.68 -3.47 2.75
CA SER A 164 -9.46 -3.60 4.19
C SER A 164 -8.66 -4.86 4.58
N VAL A 165 -7.97 -4.75 5.70
CA VAL A 165 -7.35 -5.87 6.43
C VAL A 165 -8.07 -6.01 7.77
N GLY A 166 -8.53 -7.21 8.10
CA GLY A 166 -9.39 -7.47 9.26
C GLY A 166 -8.64 -7.74 10.57
N GLU A 167 -7.33 -7.98 10.50
CA GLU A 167 -6.42 -7.99 11.65
C GLU A 167 -5.18 -7.15 11.32
N ASP A 168 -3.98 -7.64 11.62
CA ASP A 168 -2.74 -6.88 11.50
C ASP A 168 -2.22 -6.83 10.06
N MET A 169 -1.59 -5.71 9.71
CA MET A 169 -0.93 -5.48 8.44
C MET A 169 0.53 -5.13 8.67
N ILE A 170 1.43 -6.08 8.39
CA ILE A 170 2.84 -6.01 8.75
C ILE A 170 3.73 -6.14 7.52
N PHE A 171 4.62 -5.18 7.33
CA PHE A 171 5.73 -5.21 6.38
C PHE A 171 7.04 -5.05 7.13
N ALA A 172 7.82 -6.13 7.27
CA ALA A 172 9.03 -6.13 8.08
C ALA A 172 10.22 -6.82 7.38
N GLY A 173 11.42 -6.24 7.43
CA GLY A 173 12.63 -6.91 6.93
C GLY A 173 12.64 -7.15 5.42
N ASN A 174 11.96 -6.29 4.65
CA ASN A 174 11.94 -6.32 3.19
C ASN A 174 12.90 -5.25 2.63
N ASN A 175 14.20 -5.39 2.92
CA ASN A 175 15.19 -4.33 2.69
C ASN A 175 15.27 -3.82 1.23
N ALA A 176 14.95 -4.67 0.25
CA ALA A 176 14.95 -4.28 -1.16
C ALA A 176 13.68 -3.55 -1.64
N LEU A 177 12.65 -3.41 -0.79
CA LEU A 177 11.33 -2.90 -1.18
C LEU A 177 11.42 -1.43 -1.61
N MET A 178 10.80 -1.12 -2.75
CA MET A 178 10.78 0.23 -3.34
C MET A 178 9.37 0.76 -3.60
N SER A 179 8.40 -0.13 -3.83
CA SER A 179 7.01 0.23 -4.12
C SER A 179 6.04 -0.66 -3.35
N LEU A 180 5.02 -0.04 -2.77
CA LEU A 180 3.91 -0.68 -2.09
C LEU A 180 2.62 0.02 -2.54
N GLU A 181 1.77 -0.70 -3.26
CA GLU A 181 0.58 -0.14 -3.89
C GLU A 181 -0.68 -0.68 -3.21
N LEU A 182 -1.39 0.20 -2.49
CA LEU A 182 -2.64 -0.10 -1.77
C LEU A 182 -3.73 0.98 -2.04
N PRO A 183 -3.99 1.37 -3.30
CA PRO A 183 -4.77 2.57 -3.66
C PRO A 183 -6.23 2.57 -3.22
N LYS A 184 -6.75 1.46 -2.71
CA LYS A 184 -8.12 1.37 -2.20
C LYS A 184 -8.18 1.06 -0.71
N LEU A 185 -7.04 0.96 -0.02
CA LEU A 185 -7.02 0.59 1.38
C LEU A 185 -7.59 1.72 2.21
N THR A 186 -8.66 1.42 2.96
CA THR A 186 -9.41 2.37 3.77
C THR A 186 -9.33 2.10 5.26
N THR A 187 -9.20 0.84 5.67
CA THR A 187 -9.21 0.46 7.09
C THR A 187 -8.31 -0.73 7.35
N ILE A 188 -7.60 -0.66 8.48
CA ILE A 188 -6.88 -1.77 9.08
C ILE A 188 -7.51 -1.98 10.46
N MET A 189 -8.07 -3.17 10.70
CA MET A 189 -8.79 -3.46 11.94
C MET A 189 -7.87 -3.86 13.10
N GLY A 190 -6.64 -4.26 12.80
CA GLY A 190 -5.55 -4.43 13.78
C GLY A 190 -4.51 -3.33 13.68
N GLN A 191 -3.25 -3.71 13.91
CA GLN A 191 -2.09 -2.82 13.84
C GLN A 191 -1.56 -2.67 12.42
N PHE A 192 -0.98 -1.51 12.11
CA PHE A 192 -0.17 -1.28 10.93
C PHE A 192 1.29 -1.16 11.35
N ILE A 193 2.14 -2.08 10.88
CA ILE A 193 3.59 -2.05 11.16
C ILE A 193 4.36 -2.01 9.84
N PHE A 194 5.19 -0.99 9.68
CA PHE A 194 6.08 -0.84 8.53
C PHE A 194 7.52 -0.60 8.98
N GLU A 195 8.36 -1.62 8.84
CA GLU A 195 9.71 -1.62 9.42
C GLU A 195 10.76 -2.26 8.52
N HIS A 196 12.03 -1.91 8.79
CA HIS A 196 13.20 -2.53 8.17
C HIS A 196 13.08 -2.67 6.63
N SER A 197 12.72 -1.57 5.97
CA SER A 197 12.62 -1.45 4.50
C SER A 197 13.62 -0.40 3.98
N GLU A 198 14.91 -0.75 4.00
CA GLU A 198 16.03 0.18 3.77
C GLU A 198 15.97 1.00 2.48
N ARG A 199 15.42 0.45 1.40
CA ARG A 199 15.35 1.12 0.08
C ARG A 199 14.05 1.87 -0.17
N PHE A 200 13.06 1.73 0.72
CA PHE A 200 11.75 2.32 0.56
C PHE A 200 11.80 3.82 0.87
N LYS A 201 11.27 4.65 -0.03
CA LYS A 201 11.47 6.11 0.03
C LYS A 201 10.22 6.88 0.45
N TYR A 202 9.04 6.42 0.08
CA TYR A 202 7.82 7.19 0.30
C TYR A 202 6.67 6.27 0.65
N LEU A 203 6.14 6.43 1.86
CA LEU A 203 4.93 5.75 2.30
C LEU A 203 3.74 6.66 2.03
N CYS A 204 2.90 6.26 1.08
CA CYS A 204 1.72 7.01 0.67
C CYS A 204 0.47 6.14 0.84
N LEU A 205 -0.43 6.58 1.71
CA LEU A 205 -1.68 5.91 2.10
C LEU A 205 -2.85 6.89 1.89
N PRO A 206 -3.17 7.23 0.63
CA PRO A 206 -4.06 8.33 0.25
C PRO A 206 -5.52 8.12 0.64
N ASN A 207 -5.93 6.87 0.87
CA ASN A 207 -7.31 6.51 1.18
C ASN A 207 -7.48 5.86 2.56
N LEU A 208 -6.40 5.71 3.34
CA LEU A 208 -6.46 5.08 4.66
C LEU A 208 -7.13 6.06 5.63
N VAL A 209 -8.28 5.66 6.19
CA VAL A 209 -9.12 6.49 7.07
C VAL A 209 -8.92 6.14 8.55
N ALA A 210 -8.71 4.87 8.87
CA ALA A 210 -8.60 4.40 10.25
C ALA A 210 -7.67 3.20 10.41
N VAL A 211 -6.97 3.17 11.54
CA VAL A 211 -6.27 2.00 12.07
C VAL A 211 -6.82 1.72 13.47
N ASN A 212 -7.34 0.51 13.68
CA ASN A 212 -7.99 0.14 14.94
C ASN A 212 -7.04 -0.42 16.00
N GLY A 213 -5.78 -0.62 15.68
CA GLY A 213 -4.68 -0.77 16.61
C GLY A 213 -3.65 0.35 16.46
N ASP A 214 -2.38 -0.02 16.62
CA ASP A 214 -1.25 0.89 16.53
C ASP A 214 -0.87 1.22 15.09
N PHE A 215 -0.38 2.42 14.85
CA PHE A 215 0.26 2.83 13.61
C PHE A 215 1.76 3.00 13.88
N THR A 216 2.57 2.03 13.44
CA THR A 216 4.00 1.97 13.71
C THR A 216 4.81 2.02 12.42
N VAL A 217 5.67 3.04 12.28
CA VAL A 217 6.64 3.17 11.19
C VAL A 217 8.02 3.41 11.78
N HIS A 218 8.88 2.39 11.76
CA HIS A 218 10.20 2.51 12.39
C HIS A 218 11.33 1.79 11.66
N PHE A 219 12.56 2.24 11.89
CA PHE A 219 13.78 1.66 11.29
C PHE A 219 13.77 1.60 9.74
N ASN A 220 13.26 2.66 9.08
CA ASN A 220 13.34 2.79 7.62
C ASN A 220 14.36 3.88 7.21
N PRO A 221 15.66 3.58 7.12
CA PRO A 221 16.71 4.59 6.88
C PRO A 221 16.67 5.22 5.47
N GLY A 222 15.88 4.67 4.54
CA GLY A 222 15.63 5.21 3.21
C GLY A 222 14.41 6.12 3.11
N LEU A 223 13.51 6.06 4.10
CA LEU A 223 12.21 6.71 4.07
C LEU A 223 12.37 8.22 4.16
N LYS A 224 11.71 8.95 3.26
CA LYS A 224 11.75 10.42 3.15
C LYS A 224 10.42 11.08 3.47
N SER A 225 9.29 10.40 3.22
CA SER A 225 7.98 10.95 3.54
C SER A 225 7.00 9.87 4.00
N ILE A 226 6.11 10.26 4.90
CA ILE A 226 4.90 9.53 5.28
C ILE A 226 3.73 10.46 4.98
N ILE A 227 2.81 10.03 4.12
CA ILE A 227 1.67 10.83 3.66
C ILE A 227 0.41 9.98 3.77
N ALA A 228 -0.47 10.31 4.72
CA ALA A 228 -1.77 9.69 4.93
C ALA A 228 -2.82 10.80 5.16
N PRO A 229 -3.19 11.53 4.11
CA PRO A 229 -3.85 12.83 4.21
C PRO A 229 -5.30 12.73 4.69
N VAL A 230 -5.90 11.53 4.66
CA VAL A 230 -7.29 11.30 5.09
C VAL A 230 -7.38 10.37 6.30
N LEU A 231 -6.24 10.02 6.93
CA LEU A 231 -6.22 9.24 8.15
C LEU A 231 -6.80 10.09 9.27
N THR A 232 -7.88 9.62 9.90
CA THR A 232 -8.62 10.37 10.92
C THR A 232 -8.41 9.84 12.32
N THR A 233 -8.22 8.53 12.46
CA THR A 233 -8.27 7.84 13.75
C THR A 233 -7.24 6.72 13.82
N ILE A 234 -6.51 6.68 14.93
CA ILE A 234 -5.69 5.57 15.39
C ILE A 234 -6.23 5.19 16.78
N TRP A 235 -6.74 3.97 16.92
CA TRP A 235 -7.31 3.52 18.20
C TRP A 235 -6.27 2.94 19.16
N GLY A 236 -5.02 2.76 18.72
CA GLY A 236 -3.86 2.47 19.57
C GLY A 236 -2.86 3.63 19.59
N ASP A 237 -1.59 3.28 19.56
CA ASP A 237 -0.46 4.21 19.58
C ASP A 237 -0.08 4.72 18.17
N LEU A 238 0.40 5.95 18.08
CA LEU A 238 1.11 6.46 16.91
C LEU A 238 2.61 6.47 17.19
N THR A 239 3.35 5.59 16.51
CA THR A 239 4.79 5.41 16.72
C THR A 239 5.57 5.63 15.42
N ILE A 240 6.34 6.71 15.34
CA ILE A 240 7.21 7.04 14.19
C ILE A 240 8.64 7.22 14.68
N GLU A 241 9.48 6.21 14.49
CA GLU A 241 10.80 6.18 15.11
C GLU A 241 11.94 5.82 14.17
N ARG A 242 13.11 6.45 14.37
CA ARG A 242 14.37 6.03 13.73
C ARG A 242 14.30 5.97 12.20
N ASN A 243 13.51 6.85 11.59
CA ASN A 243 13.46 7.03 10.14
C ASN A 243 14.42 8.18 9.78
N ALA A 244 15.73 7.91 9.81
CA ALA A 244 16.78 8.94 9.80
C ALA A 244 16.77 9.89 8.58
N ARG A 245 16.06 9.57 7.49
CA ARG A 245 15.92 10.41 6.29
C ARG A 245 14.53 11.04 6.11
N LEU A 246 13.61 10.77 7.04
CA LEU A 246 12.24 11.27 7.00
C LEU A 246 12.28 12.79 7.09
N GLN A 247 11.68 13.48 6.11
CA GLN A 247 11.69 14.93 5.98
C GLN A 247 10.27 15.52 6.00
N LEU A 248 9.27 14.70 5.68
CA LEU A 248 7.88 15.11 5.56
C LEU A 248 6.96 14.10 6.23
N LEU A 249 6.09 14.61 7.10
CA LEU A 249 4.99 13.90 7.73
C LEU A 249 3.71 14.67 7.44
N GLU A 250 2.79 14.06 6.71
CA GLU A 250 1.47 14.63 6.38
C GLU A 250 0.38 13.72 6.92
N LEU A 251 -0.18 14.10 8.07
CA LEU A 251 -1.28 13.43 8.78
C LEU A 251 -2.41 14.45 9.06
N ASP A 252 -2.70 15.32 8.09
CA ASP A 252 -3.47 16.56 8.27
C ASP A 252 -4.89 16.37 8.83
N CYS A 253 -5.47 15.19 8.64
CA CYS A 253 -6.81 14.85 9.11
C CYS A 253 -6.84 14.01 10.38
N LEU A 254 -5.69 13.68 10.96
CA LEU A 254 -5.62 12.85 12.16
C LEU A 254 -6.17 13.63 13.35
N GLN A 255 -7.29 13.18 13.89
CA GLN A 255 -8.00 13.84 14.99
C GLN A 255 -7.94 13.04 16.29
N TRP A 256 -7.80 11.72 16.22
CA TRP A 256 -7.88 10.83 17.36
C TRP A 256 -6.71 9.85 17.40
N VAL A 257 -5.98 9.86 18.51
CA VAL A 257 -5.05 8.81 18.93
C VAL A 257 -5.45 8.41 20.35
N THR A 258 -5.88 7.17 20.55
CA THR A 258 -6.35 6.75 21.89
C THR A 258 -5.18 6.42 22.82
N GLY A 259 -4.06 5.96 22.26
CA GLY A 259 -2.83 5.67 22.98
C GLY A 259 -1.83 6.81 22.97
N ASP A 260 -0.55 6.44 23.01
CA ASP A 260 0.59 7.34 23.02
C ASP A 260 0.89 7.90 21.62
N VAL A 261 1.49 9.09 21.58
CA VAL A 261 2.09 9.66 20.37
C VAL A 261 3.59 9.76 20.56
N VAL A 262 4.33 8.88 19.89
CA VAL A 262 5.79 8.78 19.96
C VAL A 262 6.39 9.06 18.59
N ILE A 263 7.03 10.23 18.44
CA ILE A 263 7.69 10.64 17.19
C ILE A 263 9.11 11.06 17.52
N ILE A 264 10.05 10.09 17.49
CA ILE A 264 11.42 10.30 17.97
C ILE A 264 12.50 9.77 17.03
N TYR A 265 13.72 10.30 17.16
CA TYR A 265 14.87 9.84 16.37
C TYR A 265 14.69 9.94 14.84
N ASN A 266 13.88 10.89 14.36
CA ASN A 266 13.74 11.19 12.94
C ASN A 266 14.62 12.40 12.57
N HIS A 267 15.93 12.17 12.46
CA HIS A 267 16.95 13.23 12.41
C HIS A 267 16.87 14.22 11.23
N MET A 268 15.98 14.01 10.26
CA MET A 268 15.74 14.94 9.14
C MET A 268 14.32 15.52 9.14
N LEU A 269 13.46 15.14 10.10
CA LEU A 269 12.07 15.57 10.21
C LEU A 269 12.05 16.81 11.11
N PRO A 270 11.68 18.00 10.60
CA PRO A 270 11.70 19.22 11.41
C PRO A 270 10.80 19.12 12.64
N GLU A 271 11.31 19.46 13.82
CA GLU A 271 10.57 19.38 15.09
C GLU A 271 9.25 20.17 15.04
N CYS A 272 9.24 21.40 14.49
CA CYS A 272 8.01 22.16 14.34
C CYS A 272 6.96 21.53 13.41
N SER A 273 7.36 20.64 12.48
CA SER A 273 6.39 19.86 11.71
C SER A 273 5.75 18.78 12.60
N VAL A 274 6.53 18.18 13.50
CA VAL A 274 6.03 17.26 14.53
C VAL A 274 5.09 18.01 15.49
N ASP A 275 5.52 19.13 16.05
CA ASP A 275 4.70 19.98 16.93
C ASP A 275 3.37 20.36 16.26
N SER A 276 3.43 20.78 14.99
CA SER A 276 2.25 21.14 14.20
C SER A 276 1.32 19.96 13.96
N THR A 277 1.86 18.75 13.80
CA THR A 277 1.07 17.53 13.63
C THR A 277 0.36 17.20 14.94
N VAL A 278 1.10 17.13 16.05
CA VAL A 278 0.57 16.83 17.38
C VAL A 278 -0.48 17.86 17.81
N ALA A 279 -0.23 19.16 17.59
CA ALA A 279 -1.18 20.22 17.89
C ALA A 279 -2.47 20.14 17.06
N GLY A 280 -2.45 19.43 15.92
CA GLY A 280 -3.63 19.17 15.10
C GLY A 280 -4.49 18.00 15.59
N ILE A 281 -3.96 17.12 16.43
CA ILE A 281 -4.69 15.97 16.96
C ILE A 281 -5.60 16.45 18.10
N ALA A 282 -6.91 16.31 17.91
CA ALA A 282 -7.91 16.79 18.87
C ALA A 282 -7.95 15.97 20.17
N HIS A 283 -7.66 14.67 20.08
CA HIS A 283 -7.64 13.77 21.22
C HIS A 283 -6.40 12.87 21.19
N ILE A 284 -5.58 12.98 22.24
CA ILE A 284 -4.49 12.06 22.54
C ILE A 284 -4.80 11.50 23.92
N GLY A 285 -4.99 10.18 24.01
CA GLY A 285 -5.35 9.53 25.27
C GLY A 285 -4.16 9.14 26.15
N GLY A 286 -2.97 9.02 25.55
CA GLY A 286 -1.72 8.68 26.22
C GLY A 286 -0.71 9.84 26.29
N ASP A 287 0.56 9.48 26.45
CA ASP A 287 1.68 10.42 26.54
C ASP A 287 2.12 10.91 25.15
N VAL A 288 2.68 12.12 25.11
CA VAL A 288 3.27 12.70 23.90
C VAL A 288 4.78 12.80 24.07
N ILE A 289 5.53 12.11 23.22
CA ILE A 289 6.99 12.03 23.25
C ILE A 289 7.53 12.36 21.85
N THR A 290 8.09 13.56 21.65
CA THR A 290 8.54 14.05 20.33
C THR A 290 10.03 14.39 20.25
N SER A 291 10.89 13.89 21.14
CA SER A 291 12.31 14.29 21.17
C SER A 291 13.17 13.75 20.01
N ASP A 292 14.36 14.33 19.86
CA ASP A 292 15.42 13.81 18.97
C ASP A 292 15.05 13.77 17.48
N ASN A 293 14.14 14.64 17.02
CA ASN A 293 13.99 14.93 15.59
C ASN A 293 14.91 16.08 15.14
N TYR A 294 14.76 16.55 13.90
CA TYR A 294 15.59 17.63 13.38
C TYR A 294 15.21 18.96 14.03
N ALA A 295 16.05 19.45 14.94
CA ALA A 295 15.79 20.66 15.72
C ALA A 295 15.63 21.95 14.91
N VAL A 296 16.07 21.97 13.64
CA VAL A 296 15.98 23.17 12.80
C VAL A 296 14.68 23.16 12.02
N CYS A 297 13.86 24.18 12.29
CA CYS A 297 12.72 24.52 11.48
C CYS A 297 13.17 25.28 10.23
N PRO A 298 13.00 24.71 9.03
CA PRO A 298 13.32 25.43 7.81
C PRO A 298 12.30 26.56 7.60
N ASP A 299 12.74 27.69 7.06
CA ASP A 299 11.87 28.83 6.71
C ASP A 299 10.73 28.41 5.74
N VAL A 300 11.01 27.39 4.93
CA VAL A 300 10.06 26.76 4.01
C VAL A 300 10.03 25.27 4.31
N ARG A 301 8.84 24.74 4.64
CA ARG A 301 8.66 23.30 4.85
C ARG A 301 8.91 22.54 3.53
N PRO A 302 9.65 21.41 3.56
CA PRO A 302 9.82 20.60 2.36
C PRO A 302 8.46 20.11 1.89
N THR A 303 8.17 20.34 0.62
CA THR A 303 6.98 19.81 -0.02
C THR A 303 7.24 18.38 -0.46
N ALA A 304 6.17 17.59 -0.58
CA ALA A 304 6.25 16.26 -1.16
C ALA A 304 6.99 16.30 -2.52
N ARG A 305 6.72 17.33 -3.34
CA ARG A 305 7.35 17.55 -4.66
C ARG A 305 8.87 17.66 -4.58
N GLU A 306 9.41 18.42 -3.65
CA GLU A 306 10.86 18.60 -3.47
C GLU A 306 11.57 17.31 -3.06
N LEU A 307 10.87 16.45 -2.32
CA LEU A 307 11.38 15.14 -1.92
C LEU A 307 11.35 14.12 -3.05
N GLY A 308 10.57 14.38 -4.10
CA GLY A 308 10.36 13.50 -5.26
C GLY A 308 8.96 12.87 -5.32
N CYS A 309 8.01 13.34 -4.51
CA CYS A 309 6.63 12.87 -4.42
C CYS A 309 5.66 14.00 -4.74
N THR A 310 5.23 14.19 -5.99
CA THR A 310 4.36 15.34 -6.32
C THR A 310 2.93 15.21 -5.80
N LYS A 311 2.43 13.98 -5.66
CA LYS A 311 1.10 13.73 -5.11
C LYS A 311 0.97 12.31 -4.57
N CYS A 312 0.20 12.18 -3.49
CA CYS A 312 -0.28 10.92 -2.96
C CYS A 312 -1.70 10.65 -3.49
N GLU A 313 -1.83 10.07 -4.70
CA GLU A 313 -3.14 9.70 -5.29
C GLU A 313 -3.34 8.19 -5.40
N THR A 314 -2.26 7.47 -5.73
CA THR A 314 -2.33 6.05 -6.13
C THR A 314 -1.40 5.17 -5.31
N ASN A 315 -1.08 5.56 -4.07
CA ASN A 315 -0.09 4.94 -3.15
C ASN A 315 1.35 4.96 -3.62
N ILE A 316 1.54 5.26 -4.90
CA ILE A 316 2.82 5.62 -5.48
C ILE A 316 2.96 7.13 -5.31
N CYS A 317 4.09 7.54 -4.75
CA CYS A 317 4.56 8.90 -4.93
C CYS A 317 4.87 9.12 -6.41
N VAL A 318 3.93 9.76 -7.11
CA VAL A 318 4.13 10.14 -8.50
C VAL A 318 5.17 11.25 -8.48
N GLY A 319 6.40 11.00 -8.95
CA GLY A 319 7.37 12.08 -9.17
C GLY A 319 6.84 13.07 -10.22
N ASP A 320 7.48 14.23 -10.39
CA ASP A 320 7.21 15.05 -11.57
C ASP A 320 7.48 14.15 -12.78
N ARG A 321 6.42 13.67 -13.44
CA ARG A 321 6.57 12.94 -14.69
C ARG A 321 7.33 13.87 -15.62
N CYS A 322 8.45 13.40 -16.15
CA CYS A 322 9.07 14.06 -17.28
C CYS A 322 7.98 14.23 -18.34
N ASP A 323 7.71 15.46 -18.75
CA ASP A 323 6.80 15.68 -19.87
C ASP A 323 7.50 15.08 -21.10
N ASP A 324 7.03 13.95 -21.60
CA ASP A 324 7.58 13.27 -22.77
C ASP A 324 7.65 14.17 -24.02
N ARG A 325 6.90 15.29 -24.02
CA ARG A 325 6.99 16.34 -25.06
C ARG A 325 8.20 17.26 -24.88
N TRP A 326 8.61 17.55 -23.65
CA TRP A 326 9.79 18.37 -23.32
C TRP A 326 11.08 17.60 -23.65
N ASP A 327 11.12 16.33 -23.28
CA ASP A 327 12.32 15.48 -23.40
C ASP A 327 12.65 15.12 -24.86
N ARG A 328 11.62 14.94 -25.71
CA ARG A 328 11.82 14.70 -27.15
C ARG A 328 12.46 15.88 -27.90
N LYS A 329 12.20 17.12 -27.46
CA LYS A 329 12.71 18.34 -28.10
C LYS A 329 14.04 18.82 -27.50
N CYS A 330 14.34 18.50 -26.23
CA CYS A 330 15.59 18.88 -25.56
C CYS A 330 16.67 17.77 -25.53
N ARG A 331 16.42 16.63 -26.20
CA ARG A 331 17.25 15.41 -26.18
C ARG A 331 18.74 15.64 -26.49
N ASP A 332 19.05 16.59 -27.37
CA ASP A 332 20.42 16.85 -27.82
C ASP A 332 21.22 17.72 -26.83
N LYS A 333 20.55 18.42 -25.89
CA LYS A 333 21.20 19.24 -24.84
C LYS A 333 21.38 18.51 -23.50
N CYS A 334 20.75 17.35 -23.30
CA CYS A 334 20.76 16.61 -22.03
C CYS A 334 21.56 15.29 -22.11
N ASP A 335 22.73 15.32 -22.78
CA ASP A 335 23.71 14.21 -22.87
C ASP A 335 23.15 12.86 -23.37
N GLY A 336 22.00 12.85 -24.04
CA GLY A 336 21.37 11.64 -24.57
C GLY A 336 20.91 10.63 -23.49
N LYS A 337 20.80 11.03 -22.22
CA LYS A 337 20.28 10.16 -21.16
C LYS A 337 18.76 10.04 -21.25
N LYS A 338 18.24 8.81 -21.18
CA LYS A 338 16.81 8.55 -21.12
C LYS A 338 16.27 8.89 -19.74
N CYS A 339 15.00 9.29 -19.67
CA CYS A 339 14.25 9.22 -18.43
C CYS A 339 14.24 7.78 -17.93
N ASP A 340 14.88 7.52 -16.80
CA ASP A 340 14.72 6.27 -16.06
C ASP A 340 13.55 6.44 -15.09
N ASP A 341 12.65 5.46 -15.03
CA ASP A 341 11.36 5.46 -14.30
C ASP A 341 11.40 5.94 -12.83
N TYR A 342 12.59 6.11 -12.23
CA TYR A 342 12.76 6.40 -10.81
C TYR A 342 13.90 7.38 -10.44
N GLN A 343 14.47 8.14 -11.39
CA GLN A 343 15.44 9.19 -11.06
C GLN A 343 15.13 10.50 -11.77
N LYS A 344 15.43 11.61 -11.08
CA LYS A 344 15.14 13.02 -11.41
C LYS A 344 15.18 13.31 -12.92
N PRO A 345 14.36 14.28 -13.39
CA PRO A 345 14.42 14.72 -14.79
C PRO A 345 15.87 15.09 -15.14
N PRO A 346 16.39 14.63 -16.30
CA PRO A 346 17.76 14.89 -16.71
C PRO A 346 18.03 16.38 -16.98
N CYS A 347 16.99 17.19 -17.13
CA CYS A 347 17.07 18.62 -17.43
C CYS A 347 16.33 19.45 -16.35
N LYS A 348 16.88 20.61 -15.95
CA LYS A 348 16.17 21.62 -15.14
C LYS A 348 15.39 22.55 -16.07
N ARG A 349 14.34 23.21 -15.55
CA ARG A 349 13.53 24.20 -16.29
C ARG A 349 14.34 25.36 -16.92
N GLY A 350 15.61 25.55 -16.55
CA GLY A 350 16.51 26.56 -17.12
C GLY A 350 17.40 26.09 -18.28
N ASP A 351 17.36 24.80 -18.64
CA ASP A 351 18.26 24.24 -19.67
C ASP A 351 17.65 24.29 -21.10
N CYS A 352 16.38 24.69 -21.23
CA CYS A 352 15.69 24.93 -22.51
C CYS A 352 14.94 26.29 -22.47
N GLU A 353 15.18 27.18 -23.42
CA GLU A 353 14.48 28.47 -23.55
C GLU A 353 13.10 28.29 -24.20
N SER A 354 12.11 29.08 -23.78
CA SER A 354 10.75 29.15 -24.37
C SER A 354 10.73 30.00 -25.64
N ASP A 355 9.81 29.72 -26.59
CA ASP A 355 9.46 30.66 -27.66
C ASP A 355 8.91 31.98 -27.10
N GLU A 356 8.90 33.02 -27.95
CA GLU A 356 8.34 34.35 -27.68
C GLU A 356 6.86 34.37 -27.26
N ASN A 357 6.14 33.24 -27.36
CA ASN A 357 4.75 33.09 -26.91
C ASN A 357 4.59 32.31 -25.59
N GLY A 358 5.69 31.86 -24.97
CA GLY A 358 5.67 31.22 -23.65
C GLY A 358 5.01 29.84 -23.57
N ASP A 359 4.71 29.20 -24.70
CA ASP A 359 3.98 27.93 -24.71
C ASP A 359 4.87 26.70 -24.90
N TYR A 360 6.02 26.77 -25.61
CA TYR A 360 6.93 25.62 -25.80
C TYR A 360 8.40 26.03 -26.09
N PRO A 361 9.40 25.14 -25.99
CA PRO A 361 10.73 25.42 -26.56
C PRO A 361 10.70 25.24 -28.08
N VAL A 362 11.27 26.19 -28.84
CA VAL A 362 11.60 26.07 -30.27
C VAL A 362 13.13 25.98 -30.45
N PRO A 363 13.61 25.20 -31.43
CA PRO A 363 15.03 25.19 -31.77
C PRO A 363 15.44 26.54 -32.37
N ALA A 364 16.65 27.00 -32.03
CA ALA A 364 17.30 28.12 -32.70
C ALA A 364 17.77 27.72 -34.11
#